data_AF-A0A2V6B7M7-F1
#
_entry.id   AF-A0A2V6B7M7-F1
#
_cell.length_a   1.000
_cell.length_b   1.000
_cell.length_c   1.000
_cell.angle_alpha   90.00
_cell.angle_beta   90.00
_cell.angle_gamma   90.00
#
_symmetry.space_group_name_H-M   'P 1'
#
loop_
_entity.id
_entity.type
_entity.pdbx_description
1 polymer ?
#
loop_
_entity_poly.entity_id
_entity_poly.type
_entity_poly.pdbx_seq_one_letter_code
_entity_poly.pdbx_strand_id
1 'polypeptide(L)'
;STPLVLSVHSVVSFDFASSILPTWHTTIFPPYFVAGAIFGGFAMVLTLLIPARAMFKLHDIITPQHIDKMAKIILLTGSFVTYAYMMEFFVAWYSGNYYERFAFWNRVFGPYWWYWWVGMLFCNMLSPQLFWFRWCRRNIFVVYFVCMCVNAGMWFERFIIIVGGLHRDFLPSSWGMFIPTWVDIWTYIGTLGIFTSLFLLFVRFLPMIAMSEVKTAVPEADPHYATAPRIPSASSDGKERTR
;
A
#
# COMPACT_ATOMS: atom_id res chain seq x y z
N SER A 1 10.84 -9.14 14.18
CA SER A 1 10.84 -8.94 12.71
C SER A 1 10.85 -7.47 12.29
N THR A 2 10.42 -6.52 13.13
CA THR A 2 10.32 -5.10 12.76
C THR A 2 11.63 -4.45 12.26
N PRO A 3 12.82 -4.65 12.87
CA PRO A 3 14.06 -4.09 12.31
C PRO A 3 14.44 -4.72 10.96
N LEU A 4 14.09 -5.99 10.75
CA LEU A 4 14.40 -6.72 9.52
C LEU A 4 13.58 -6.22 8.33
N VAL A 5 12.30 -5.90 8.53
CA VAL A 5 11.46 -5.35 7.46
C VAL A 5 11.98 -3.97 7.01
N LEU A 6 12.42 -3.15 7.98
CA LEU A 6 13.04 -1.85 7.68
C LEU A 6 14.36 -2.04 6.94
N SER A 7 15.20 -2.99 7.37
CA SER A 7 16.50 -3.21 6.74
C SER A 7 16.38 -3.78 5.33
N VAL A 8 15.50 -4.74 5.07
CA VAL A 8 15.34 -5.36 3.73
C VAL A 8 14.96 -4.33 2.68
N HIS A 9 13.96 -3.48 2.95
CA HIS A 9 13.56 -2.44 2.00
C HIS A 9 14.58 -1.30 1.89
N SER A 10 15.33 -1.02 2.96
CA SER A 10 16.45 -0.07 2.92
C SER A 10 17.61 -0.60 2.09
N VAL A 11 17.93 -1.89 2.16
CA VAL A 11 18.98 -2.53 1.35
C VAL A 11 18.64 -2.44 -0.13
N VAL A 12 17.41 -2.77 -0.53
CA VAL A 12 16.96 -2.61 -1.92
C VAL A 12 17.02 -1.15 -2.37
N SER A 13 16.77 -0.20 -1.47
CA SER A 13 16.93 1.22 -1.80
C SER A 13 18.39 1.65 -1.96
N PHE A 14 19.32 1.01 -1.22
CA PHE A 14 20.75 1.32 -1.29
C PHE A 14 21.36 0.94 -2.63
N ASP A 15 20.82 -0.06 -3.32
CA ASP A 15 21.22 -0.40 -4.69
C ASP A 15 21.07 0.80 -5.65
N PHE A 16 20.10 1.68 -5.39
CA PHE A 16 19.93 2.94 -6.12
C PHE A 16 20.69 4.09 -5.46
N ALA A 17 20.51 4.27 -4.15
CA ALA A 17 21.02 5.43 -3.42
C ALA A 17 22.55 5.56 -3.42
N SER A 18 23.27 4.44 -3.55
CA SER A 18 24.73 4.40 -3.63
C SER A 18 25.28 4.64 -5.06
N SER A 19 24.41 4.71 -6.06
CA SER A 19 24.80 5.02 -7.44
C SER A 19 25.16 6.49 -7.60
N ILE A 20 26.00 6.80 -8.59
CA ILE A 20 26.41 8.18 -8.93
C ILE A 20 25.38 8.93 -9.79
N LEU A 21 24.28 8.28 -10.19
CA LEU A 21 23.28 8.89 -11.06
C LEU A 21 22.56 10.05 -10.35
N PRO A 22 22.32 11.18 -11.04
CA PRO A 22 21.84 12.41 -10.42
C PRO A 22 20.43 12.28 -9.82
N THR A 23 19.61 11.35 -10.31
CA THR A 23 18.29 11.08 -9.76
C THR A 23 18.26 10.03 -8.67
N TRP A 24 19.33 9.24 -8.51
CA TRP A 24 19.38 8.12 -7.57
C TRP A 24 20.23 8.43 -6.35
N HIS A 25 21.27 9.25 -6.52
CA HIS A 25 22.17 9.64 -5.44
C HIS A 25 21.48 10.60 -4.44
N THR A 26 20.62 10.04 -3.58
CA THR A 26 19.90 10.80 -2.56
C THR A 26 19.76 10.01 -1.27
N THR A 27 19.88 10.71 -0.15
CA THR A 27 19.86 10.12 1.20
C THR A 27 18.46 9.85 1.72
N ILE A 28 17.41 10.36 1.06
CA ILE A 28 16.03 10.17 1.49
C ILE A 28 15.43 8.83 1.02
N PHE A 29 16.08 8.14 0.08
CA PHE A 29 15.57 6.89 -0.51
C PHE A 29 15.31 5.75 0.48
N PRO A 30 16.18 5.45 1.47
CA PRO A 30 15.90 4.37 2.41
C PRO A 30 14.60 4.52 3.21
N PRO A 31 14.35 5.61 3.96
CA PRO A 31 13.08 5.78 4.66
C PRO A 31 11.89 5.92 3.71
N TYR A 32 12.12 6.49 2.52
CA TYR A 32 11.10 6.65 1.50
C TYR A 32 10.64 5.30 0.90
N PHE A 33 11.56 4.41 0.53
CA PHE A 33 11.24 3.08 0.00
C PHE A 33 10.52 2.22 1.04
N VAL A 34 10.90 2.34 2.31
CA VAL A 34 10.21 1.69 3.43
C VAL A 34 8.78 2.19 3.56
N ALA A 35 8.56 3.51 3.54
CA ALA A 35 7.21 4.07 3.61
C ALA A 35 6.35 3.66 2.40
N GLY A 36 6.93 3.66 1.20
CA GLY A 36 6.29 3.14 -0.01
C GLY A 36 5.93 1.66 0.08
N ALA A 37 6.79 0.83 0.70
CA ALA A 37 6.51 -0.59 0.90
C ALA A 37 5.33 -0.81 1.86
N ILE A 38 5.23 -0.03 2.94
CA ILE A 38 4.07 -0.07 3.85
C ILE A 38 2.81 0.41 3.11
N PHE A 39 2.90 1.51 2.38
CA PHE A 39 1.80 2.08 1.61
C PHE A 39 1.21 1.10 0.59
N GLY A 40 2.05 0.54 -0.30
CA GLY A 40 1.63 -0.47 -1.27
C GLY A 40 1.21 -1.80 -0.63
N GLY A 41 1.88 -2.22 0.45
CA GLY A 41 1.56 -3.44 1.18
C GLY A 41 0.15 -3.43 1.77
N PHE A 42 -0.22 -2.36 2.48
CA PHE A 42 -1.58 -2.21 3.02
C PHE A 42 -2.64 -2.09 1.91
N ALA A 43 -2.32 -1.43 0.79
CA ALA A 43 -3.23 -1.36 -0.36
C ALA A 43 -3.47 -2.75 -0.98
N MET A 44 -2.42 -3.57 -1.12
CA MET A 44 -2.55 -4.94 -1.60
C MET A 44 -3.33 -5.83 -0.63
N VAL A 45 -3.08 -5.71 0.68
CA VAL A 45 -3.85 -6.43 1.70
C VAL A 45 -5.34 -6.10 1.59
N LEU A 46 -5.72 -4.82 1.52
CA LEU A 46 -7.13 -4.43 1.36
C LEU A 46 -7.73 -4.93 0.04
N THR A 47 -6.95 -4.93 -1.04
CA THR A 47 -7.36 -5.42 -2.36
C THR A 47 -7.73 -6.91 -2.35
N LEU A 48 -7.05 -7.72 -1.53
CA LEU A 48 -7.39 -9.14 -1.34
C LEU A 48 -8.47 -9.36 -0.28
N LEU A 49 -8.41 -8.59 0.82
CA LEU A 49 -9.30 -8.73 1.96
C LEU A 49 -10.75 -8.35 1.63
N ILE A 50 -10.96 -7.31 0.82
CA ILE A 50 -12.31 -6.84 0.47
C ILE A 50 -13.10 -7.91 -0.31
N PRO A 51 -12.58 -8.50 -1.41
CA PRO A 51 -13.21 -9.63 -2.08
C PRO A 51 -13.33 -10.86 -1.20
N ALA A 52 -12.29 -11.21 -0.43
CA ALA A 52 -12.32 -12.38 0.46
C ALA A 52 -13.43 -12.25 1.53
N ARG A 53 -13.60 -11.05 2.10
CA ARG A 53 -14.68 -10.75 3.05
C ARG A 53 -16.06 -11.00 2.47
N ALA A 54 -16.28 -10.63 1.20
CA ALA A 54 -17.56 -10.82 0.53
C ALA A 54 -17.80 -12.29 0.12
N MET A 55 -16.78 -12.98 -0.42
CA MET A 55 -16.90 -14.37 -0.88
C MET A 55 -17.07 -15.36 0.27
N PHE A 56 -16.31 -15.20 1.35
CA PHE A 56 -16.32 -16.09 2.51
C PHE A 56 -17.25 -15.64 3.64
N LYS A 57 -18.04 -14.56 3.42
CA LYS A 57 -19.01 -13.99 4.38
C LYS A 57 -18.41 -13.67 5.76
N LEU A 58 -17.17 -13.16 5.78
CA LEU A 58 -16.40 -12.87 7.02
C LEU A 58 -16.75 -11.51 7.63
N HIS A 59 -18.01 -11.09 7.56
CA HIS A 59 -18.42 -9.73 7.95
C HIS A 59 -18.28 -9.45 9.45
N ASP A 60 -18.45 -10.49 10.29
CA ASP A 60 -18.40 -10.39 11.74
C ASP A 60 -16.97 -10.32 12.28
N ILE A 61 -16.02 -10.93 11.55
CA ILE A 61 -14.60 -10.93 11.93
C ILE A 61 -13.92 -9.69 11.33
N ILE A 62 -14.11 -9.46 10.02
CA ILE A 62 -13.53 -8.30 9.33
C ILE A 62 -14.56 -7.16 9.36
N THR A 63 -14.60 -6.49 10.50
CA THR A 63 -15.49 -5.34 10.72
C THR A 63 -15.07 -4.12 9.89
N PRO A 64 -15.99 -3.21 9.55
CA PRO A 64 -15.66 -1.96 8.85
C PRO A 64 -14.65 -1.07 9.60
N GLN A 65 -14.49 -1.28 10.91
CA GLN A 65 -13.48 -0.56 11.70
C GLN A 65 -12.05 -0.97 11.32
N HIS A 66 -11.82 -2.24 10.96
CA HIS A 66 -10.52 -2.69 10.47
C HIS A 66 -10.16 -1.98 9.16
N ILE A 67 -11.12 -1.86 8.25
CA ILE A 67 -10.95 -1.15 6.98
C ILE A 67 -10.65 0.34 7.20
N ASP A 68 -11.39 1.02 8.10
CA ASP A 68 -11.13 2.43 8.43
C ASP A 68 -9.74 2.65 9.05
N LYS A 69 -9.29 1.75 9.93
CA LYS A 69 -7.95 1.81 10.54
C LYS A 69 -6.86 1.59 9.49
N MET A 70 -7.00 0.62 8.59
CA MET A 70 -6.06 0.38 7.51
C MET A 70 -6.01 1.56 6.52
N ALA A 71 -7.16 2.15 6.17
CA ALA A 71 -7.21 3.33 5.32
C ALA A 71 -6.48 4.54 5.93
N LYS A 72 -6.51 4.71 7.25
CA LYS A 72 -5.73 5.76 7.95
C LYS A 72 -4.22 5.50 7.88
N ILE A 73 -3.79 4.24 7.95
CA ILE A 73 -2.36 3.90 7.77
C ILE A 73 -1.92 4.24 6.35
N ILE A 74 -2.72 3.90 5.33
CA ILE A 74 -2.46 4.25 3.92
C ILE A 74 -2.41 5.77 3.75
N LEU A 75 -3.31 6.52 4.39
CA LEU A 75 -3.30 7.99 4.35
C LEU A 75 -1.99 8.55 4.95
N LEU A 76 -1.58 8.04 6.11
CA LEU A 76 -0.36 8.48 6.79
C LEU A 76 0.88 8.22 5.93
N THR A 77 1.06 7.00 5.45
CA THR A 77 2.22 6.63 4.64
C THR A 77 2.20 7.28 3.26
N GLY A 78 1.03 7.42 2.63
CA GLY A 78 0.86 8.16 1.39
C GLY A 78 1.21 9.65 1.52
N SER A 79 0.89 10.26 2.67
CA SER A 79 1.29 11.64 2.95
C SER A 79 2.81 11.76 3.16
N PHE A 80 3.46 10.77 3.76
CA PHE A 80 4.92 10.72 3.89
C PHE A 80 5.61 10.54 2.53
N VAL A 81 5.09 9.65 1.67
CA VAL A 81 5.56 9.45 0.29
C VAL A 81 5.41 10.74 -0.51
N THR A 82 4.27 11.43 -0.38
CA THR A 82 4.03 12.74 -0.98
C THR A 82 5.05 13.78 -0.51
N TYR A 83 5.34 13.82 0.79
CA TYR A 83 6.36 14.70 1.35
C TYR A 83 7.74 14.42 0.74
N ALA A 84 8.14 13.15 0.61
CA ALA A 84 9.40 12.78 -0.01
C ALA A 84 9.48 13.26 -1.48
N TYR A 85 8.41 13.14 -2.26
CA TYR A 85 8.36 13.70 -3.61
C TYR A 85 8.57 15.22 -3.62
N MET A 86 7.88 15.95 -2.73
CA MET A 86 8.04 17.40 -2.64
C MET A 86 9.47 17.77 -2.25
N MET A 87 10.07 17.04 -1.33
CA MET A 87 11.47 17.24 -0.93
C MET A 87 12.45 16.95 -2.06
N GLU A 88 12.22 15.92 -2.87
CA GLU A 88 13.03 15.64 -4.06
C GLU A 88 13.01 16.81 -5.05
N PHE A 89 11.83 17.35 -5.37
CA PHE A 89 11.71 18.53 -6.23
C PHE A 89 12.37 19.77 -5.61
N PHE A 90 12.21 19.96 -4.30
CA PHE A 90 12.82 21.08 -3.58
C PHE A 90 14.35 20.99 -3.62
N VAL A 91 14.92 19.83 -3.31
CA VAL A 91 16.38 19.61 -3.32
C VAL A 91 16.93 19.74 -4.74
N ALA A 92 16.26 19.21 -5.76
CA ALA A 92 16.69 19.37 -7.15
C ALA A 92 16.73 20.84 -7.61
N TRP A 93 15.83 21.67 -7.10
CA TRP A 93 15.84 23.11 -7.34
C TRP A 93 16.93 23.82 -6.51
N TYR A 94 17.10 23.44 -5.24
CA TYR A 94 18.05 24.02 -4.30
C TYR A 94 19.52 23.66 -4.57
N SER A 95 19.78 22.44 -5.04
CA SER A 95 21.11 21.86 -5.31
C SER A 95 21.91 22.66 -6.34
N GLY A 96 21.23 23.35 -7.27
CA GLY A 96 21.88 24.16 -8.31
C GLY A 96 22.64 23.35 -9.36
N ASN A 97 22.71 22.02 -9.23
CA ASN A 97 23.31 21.12 -10.21
C ASN A 97 22.43 21.05 -11.47
N TYR A 98 23.02 21.38 -12.62
CA TYR A 98 22.33 21.35 -13.91
C TYR A 98 21.75 19.96 -14.23
N TYR A 99 22.48 18.89 -13.91
CA TYR A 99 22.05 17.53 -14.23
C TYR A 99 20.86 17.06 -13.37
N GLU A 100 20.85 17.37 -12.08
CA GLU A 100 19.73 17.05 -11.19
C GLU A 100 18.48 17.82 -11.60
N ARG A 101 18.63 19.13 -11.85
CA ARG A 101 17.54 19.96 -12.31
C ARG A 101 16.99 19.43 -13.63
N PHE A 102 17.85 19.18 -14.62
CA PHE A 102 17.43 18.63 -15.91
C PHE A 102 16.66 17.31 -15.75
N ALA A 103 17.14 16.40 -14.91
CA ALA A 103 16.49 15.11 -14.72
C ALA A 103 15.09 15.24 -14.10
N PHE A 104 14.89 16.15 -13.14
CA PHE A 104 13.56 16.41 -12.57
C PHE A 104 12.61 17.13 -13.55
N TRP A 105 13.10 18.10 -14.33
CA TRP A 105 12.30 18.69 -15.41
C TRP A 105 11.92 17.65 -16.47
N ASN A 106 12.82 16.73 -16.77
CA ASN A 106 12.58 15.63 -17.70
C ASN A 106 11.57 14.61 -17.14
N ARG A 107 11.45 14.42 -15.83
CA ARG A 107 10.36 13.62 -15.23
C ARG A 107 8.99 14.27 -15.46
N VAL A 108 8.89 15.60 -15.40
CA VAL A 108 7.62 16.33 -15.50
C VAL A 108 7.19 16.60 -16.94
N PHE A 109 8.13 16.95 -17.83
CA PHE A 109 7.87 17.38 -19.21
C PHE A 109 8.51 16.48 -20.28
N GLY A 110 9.30 15.49 -19.88
CA GLY A 110 9.97 14.59 -20.81
C GLY A 110 9.03 13.53 -21.40
N PRO A 111 9.58 12.56 -22.14
CA PRO A 111 8.78 11.55 -22.84
C PRO A 111 7.96 10.65 -21.90
N TYR A 112 8.39 10.53 -20.64
CA TYR A 112 7.69 9.79 -19.59
C TYR A 112 6.78 10.66 -18.70
N TRP A 113 6.38 11.86 -19.15
CA TRP A 113 5.54 12.79 -18.38
C TRP A 113 4.26 12.13 -17.84
N TRP A 114 3.60 11.28 -18.63
CA TRP A 114 2.34 10.66 -18.22
C TRP A 114 2.50 9.76 -16.99
N TYR A 115 3.65 9.08 -16.84
CA TYR A 115 3.96 8.26 -15.68
C TYR A 115 4.05 9.10 -14.40
N TRP A 116 4.59 10.31 -14.51
CA TRP A 116 4.67 11.23 -13.39
C TRP A 116 3.30 11.82 -13.02
N TRP A 117 2.58 12.37 -13.99
CA TRP A 117 1.28 13.02 -13.76
C TRP A 117 0.18 12.03 -13.34
N VAL A 118 0.06 10.90 -14.03
CA VAL A 118 -1.01 9.92 -13.76
C VAL A 118 -0.59 8.97 -12.65
N GLY A 119 0.65 8.46 -12.68
CA GLY A 119 1.12 7.47 -11.71
C GLY A 119 1.50 8.06 -10.36
N MET A 120 2.37 9.07 -10.33
CA MET A 120 2.84 9.61 -9.04
C MET A 120 1.85 10.63 -8.47
N LEU A 121 1.45 11.62 -9.26
CA LEU A 121 0.59 12.70 -8.76
C LEU A 121 -0.84 12.22 -8.51
N PHE A 122 -1.50 11.63 -9.51
CA PHE A 122 -2.89 11.19 -9.34
C PHE A 122 -3.01 9.95 -8.45
N CYS A 123 -2.30 8.87 -8.76
CA CYS A 123 -2.45 7.61 -8.02
C CYS A 123 -1.81 7.63 -6.62
N ASN A 124 -0.59 8.15 -6.44
CA ASN A 124 0.06 8.11 -5.12
C ASN A 124 -0.23 9.35 -4.26
N MET A 125 -0.27 10.55 -4.85
CA MET A 125 -0.42 11.79 -4.08
C MET A 125 -1.89 12.18 -3.87
N LEU A 126 -2.75 12.12 -4.89
CA LEU A 126 -4.15 12.56 -4.79
C LEU A 126 -5.09 11.46 -4.26
N SER A 127 -4.96 10.22 -4.74
CA SER A 127 -5.91 9.16 -4.40
C SER A 127 -6.01 8.88 -2.89
N PRO A 128 -4.93 8.83 -2.10
CA PRO A 128 -5.02 8.55 -0.67
C PRO A 128 -5.62 9.72 0.11
N GLN A 129 -5.52 10.95 -0.39
CA GLN A 129 -6.05 12.14 0.30
C GLN A 129 -7.58 12.11 0.38
N LEU A 130 -8.24 11.34 -0.48
CA LEU A 130 -9.67 11.05 -0.34
C LEU A 130 -10.01 10.42 1.02
N PHE A 131 -9.06 9.71 1.64
CA PHE A 131 -9.25 9.12 2.96
C PHE A 131 -9.26 10.14 4.11
N TRP A 132 -9.02 11.44 3.91
CA TRP A 132 -9.33 12.44 4.94
C TRP A 132 -10.82 12.45 5.28
N PHE A 133 -11.66 12.29 4.26
CA PHE A 133 -13.11 12.29 4.42
C PHE A 133 -13.59 10.95 4.97
N ARG A 134 -14.27 11.01 6.13
CA ARG A 134 -14.84 9.82 6.79
C ARG A 134 -15.82 9.06 5.90
N TRP A 135 -16.51 9.76 5.00
CA TRP A 135 -17.42 9.15 4.03
C TRP A 135 -16.69 8.22 3.06
N CYS A 136 -15.55 8.65 2.50
CA CYS A 136 -14.72 7.84 1.60
C CYS A 136 -14.18 6.58 2.27
N ARG A 137 -13.74 6.67 3.54
CA ARG A 137 -13.20 5.51 4.29
C ARG A 137 -14.24 4.44 4.63
N ARG A 138 -15.52 4.80 4.71
CA ARG A 138 -16.61 3.86 5.02
C ARG A 138 -17.20 3.22 3.76
N ASN A 139 -16.96 3.79 2.59
CA ASN A 139 -17.46 3.25 1.33
C ASN A 139 -16.46 2.25 0.74
N ILE A 140 -16.83 0.97 0.74
CA ILE A 140 -15.97 -0.14 0.29
C ILE A 140 -15.52 0.04 -1.16
N PHE A 141 -16.39 0.55 -2.04
CA PHE A 141 -16.03 0.77 -3.44
C PHE A 141 -14.96 1.85 -3.60
N VAL A 142 -15.05 2.92 -2.82
CA VAL A 142 -14.04 4.01 -2.83
C VAL A 142 -12.72 3.48 -2.28
N VAL A 143 -12.75 2.73 -1.18
CA VAL A 143 -11.54 2.12 -0.62
C VAL A 143 -10.88 1.18 -1.63
N TYR A 144 -11.65 0.32 -2.29
CA TYR A 144 -11.13 -0.61 -3.30
C TYR A 144 -10.51 0.13 -4.50
N PHE A 145 -11.20 1.17 -5.00
CA PHE A 145 -10.68 2.01 -6.08
C PHE A 145 -9.36 2.68 -5.70
N VAL A 146 -9.28 3.30 -4.52
CA VAL A 146 -8.05 3.93 -4.04
C VAL A 146 -6.94 2.90 -3.88
N CYS A 147 -7.21 1.71 -3.33
CA CYS A 147 -6.19 0.65 -3.22
C CYS A 147 -5.66 0.20 -4.58
N MET A 148 -6.51 0.09 -5.60
CA MET A 148 -6.08 -0.21 -6.97
C MET A 148 -5.21 0.92 -7.56
N CYS A 149 -5.61 2.17 -7.36
CA CYS A 149 -4.80 3.32 -7.74
C CYS A 149 -3.43 3.27 -7.06
N VAL A 150 -3.36 3.01 -5.75
CA VAL A 150 -2.10 2.92 -5.02
C VAL A 150 -1.21 1.79 -5.53
N ASN A 151 -1.75 0.60 -5.78
CA ASN A 151 -0.97 -0.51 -6.32
C ASN A 151 -0.36 -0.17 -7.70
N ALA A 152 -1.17 0.43 -8.57
CA ALA A 152 -0.69 0.90 -9.88
C ALA A 152 0.33 2.04 -9.74
N GLY A 153 0.06 3.01 -8.86
CA GLY A 153 0.91 4.17 -8.61
C GLY A 153 2.28 3.79 -8.07
N MET A 154 2.35 2.84 -7.12
CA MET A 154 3.62 2.32 -6.61
C MET A 154 4.43 1.56 -7.66
N TRP A 155 3.77 0.88 -8.59
CA TRP A 155 4.45 0.28 -9.74
C TRP A 155 5.02 1.36 -10.68
N PHE A 156 4.23 2.38 -11.01
CA PHE A 156 4.66 3.51 -11.84
C PHE A 156 5.81 4.30 -11.19
N GLU A 157 5.77 4.48 -9.87
CA GLU A 157 6.84 5.08 -9.09
C GLU A 157 8.17 4.34 -9.27
N ARG A 158 8.17 3.01 -9.13
CA ARG A 158 9.41 2.23 -9.31
C ARG A 158 9.88 2.30 -10.76
N PHE A 159 8.97 2.26 -11.72
CA PHE A 159 9.30 2.39 -13.13
C PHE A 159 9.96 3.74 -13.44
N ILE A 160 9.40 4.86 -12.97
CA ILE A 160 9.94 6.20 -13.27
C ILE A 160 11.22 6.50 -12.50
N ILE A 161 11.41 5.96 -11.29
CA ILE A 161 12.70 6.07 -10.61
C ILE A 161 13.77 5.37 -11.44
N ILE A 162 13.52 4.14 -11.90
CA ILE A 162 14.51 3.33 -12.62
C ILE A 162 14.72 3.85 -14.05
N VAL A 163 13.69 3.79 -14.89
CA VAL A 163 13.79 4.16 -16.31
C VAL A 163 13.97 5.66 -16.47
N GLY A 164 13.26 6.46 -15.67
CA GLY A 164 13.40 7.92 -15.69
C GLY A 164 14.81 8.40 -15.34
N GLY A 165 15.53 7.66 -14.48
CA GLY A 165 16.92 7.96 -14.13
C GLY A 165 17.96 7.48 -15.14
N LEU A 166 17.68 6.39 -15.88
CA LEU A 166 18.63 5.79 -16.82
C LEU A 166 18.49 6.30 -18.26
N HIS A 167 17.28 6.65 -18.69
CA HIS A 167 17.03 6.92 -20.11
C HIS A 167 17.69 8.23 -20.58
N ARG A 168 17.94 9.17 -19.66
CA ARG A 168 18.65 10.44 -19.87
C ARG A 168 19.60 10.68 -18.72
N ASP A 169 20.85 10.30 -18.93
CA ASP A 169 21.95 10.42 -17.99
C ASP A 169 22.86 11.61 -18.35
N PHE A 170 24.12 11.57 -17.89
CA PHE A 170 25.10 12.64 -18.07
C PHE A 170 25.45 12.93 -19.53
N LEU A 171 25.44 11.92 -20.42
CA LEU A 171 25.89 12.06 -21.80
C LEU A 171 24.70 12.01 -22.78
N PRO A 172 24.47 13.07 -23.58
CA PRO A 172 23.41 13.07 -24.59
C PRO A 172 23.51 11.95 -25.63
N SER A 173 24.72 11.43 -25.90
CA SER A 173 24.95 10.33 -26.83
C SER A 173 24.39 8.99 -26.35
N SER A 174 24.19 8.83 -25.04
CA SER A 174 23.72 7.58 -24.41
C SER A 174 22.21 7.58 -24.19
N TRP A 175 21.51 8.62 -24.63
CA TRP A 175 20.07 8.75 -24.41
C TRP A 175 19.30 7.69 -25.21
N GLY A 176 18.53 6.90 -24.47
CA GLY A 176 17.72 5.81 -25.01
C GLY A 176 16.26 5.94 -24.59
N MET A 177 15.40 5.19 -25.26
CA MET A 177 14.03 4.99 -24.83
C MET A 177 13.84 3.52 -24.46
N PHE A 178 13.22 3.28 -23.32
CA PHE A 178 12.81 1.95 -22.92
C PHE A 178 11.42 1.66 -23.49
N ILE A 179 11.35 0.67 -24.38
CA ILE A 179 10.11 0.12 -24.93
C ILE A 179 10.05 -1.34 -24.47
N PRO A 180 9.11 -1.71 -23.57
CA PRO A 180 9.02 -3.07 -23.09
C PRO A 180 8.66 -4.01 -24.22
N THR A 181 9.31 -5.18 -24.24
CA THR A 181 8.99 -6.25 -25.16
C THR A 181 7.78 -7.04 -24.68
N TRP A 182 7.20 -7.85 -25.57
CA TRP A 182 6.11 -8.75 -25.19
C TRP A 182 6.53 -9.69 -24.04
N VAL A 183 7.80 -10.15 -24.02
CA VAL A 183 8.33 -11.02 -22.97
C VAL A 183 8.27 -10.34 -21.61
N ASP A 184 8.67 -9.07 -21.50
CA ASP A 184 8.65 -8.31 -20.24
C ASP A 184 7.23 -8.25 -19.64
N ILE A 185 6.24 -8.01 -20.51
CA ILE A 185 4.82 -7.92 -20.12
C ILE A 185 4.30 -9.29 -19.66
N TRP A 186 4.59 -10.36 -20.39
CA TRP A 186 4.15 -11.71 -20.02
C TRP A 186 4.83 -12.23 -18.77
N THR A 187 6.10 -11.90 -18.56
CA THR A 187 6.79 -12.22 -17.30
C THR A 187 6.12 -11.51 -16.13
N TYR A 188 5.78 -10.22 -16.28
CA TYR A 188 5.05 -9.48 -15.24
C TYR A 188 3.68 -10.12 -14.94
N ILE A 189 2.87 -10.39 -15.96
CA ILE A 189 1.57 -11.08 -15.81
C ILE A 189 1.76 -12.48 -15.18
N GLY A 190 2.82 -13.19 -15.56
CA GLY A 190 3.18 -14.49 -15.00
C GLY A 190 3.43 -14.44 -13.48
N THR A 191 4.11 -13.41 -12.99
CA THR A 191 4.33 -13.25 -11.54
C THR A 191 3.03 -13.00 -10.78
N LEU A 192 2.09 -12.23 -11.35
CA LEU A 192 0.74 -12.06 -10.78
C LEU A 192 -0.04 -13.38 -10.75
N GLY A 193 0.11 -14.20 -11.80
CA GLY A 193 -0.50 -15.54 -11.88
C GLY A 193 0.04 -16.50 -10.83
N ILE A 194 1.37 -16.53 -10.64
CA ILE A 194 2.02 -17.36 -9.61
C ILE A 194 1.58 -16.90 -8.21
N PHE A 195 1.63 -15.59 -7.94
CA PHE A 195 1.21 -15.03 -6.66
C PHE A 195 -0.25 -15.41 -6.34
N THR A 196 -1.16 -15.16 -7.27
CA THR A 196 -2.59 -15.46 -7.08
C THR A 196 -2.83 -16.95 -6.91
N SER A 197 -2.14 -17.81 -7.68
CA SER A 197 -2.26 -19.26 -7.53
C SER A 197 -1.80 -19.74 -6.16
N LEU A 198 -0.63 -19.30 -5.70
CA LEU A 198 -0.11 -19.66 -4.38
C LEU A 198 -0.99 -19.10 -3.25
N PHE A 199 -1.52 -17.89 -3.40
CA PHE A 199 -2.44 -17.28 -2.45
C PHE A 199 -3.76 -18.07 -2.34
N LEU A 200 -4.33 -18.49 -3.48
CA LEU A 200 -5.55 -19.31 -3.48
C LEU A 200 -5.31 -20.70 -2.88
N LEU A 201 -4.15 -21.32 -3.13
CA LEU A 201 -3.76 -22.58 -2.47
C LEU A 201 -3.63 -22.38 -0.96
N PHE A 202 -3.03 -21.28 -0.50
CA PHE A 202 -2.95 -20.95 0.92
C PHE A 202 -4.34 -20.83 1.55
N VAL A 203 -5.25 -20.08 0.92
CA VAL A 203 -6.64 -19.92 1.37
C VAL A 203 -7.40 -21.26 1.40
N ARG A 204 -7.07 -22.20 0.50
CA ARG A 204 -7.73 -23.50 0.42
C ARG A 204 -7.26 -24.48 1.49
N PHE A 205 -5.97 -24.50 1.80
CA PHE A 205 -5.35 -25.52 2.65
C PHE A 205 -5.09 -25.07 4.09
N LEU A 206 -4.97 -23.76 4.34
CA LEU A 206 -4.65 -23.21 5.66
C LEU A 206 -5.75 -22.29 6.18
N PRO A 207 -5.91 -22.15 7.50
CA PRO A 207 -6.88 -21.22 8.08
C PRO A 207 -6.46 -19.78 7.76
N MET A 208 -7.34 -19.03 7.08
CA MET A 208 -7.10 -17.62 6.71
C MET A 208 -6.97 -16.68 7.91
N ILE A 209 -7.50 -17.08 9.07
CA ILE A 209 -7.59 -16.26 10.28
C ILE A 209 -6.88 -17.01 11.41
N ALA A 210 -6.07 -16.29 12.18
CA ALA A 210 -5.42 -16.83 13.37
C ALA A 210 -6.45 -17.02 14.49
N MET A 211 -7.08 -18.20 14.53
CA MET A 211 -8.18 -18.51 15.46
C MET A 211 -7.78 -18.41 16.93
N SER A 212 -6.50 -18.61 17.28
CA SER A 212 -5.99 -18.45 18.65
C SER A 212 -6.05 -17.00 19.12
N GLU A 213 -5.60 -16.07 18.29
CA GLU A 213 -5.55 -14.63 18.60
C GLU A 213 -6.93 -13.99 18.59
N VAL A 214 -7.81 -14.43 17.70
CA VAL A 214 -9.20 -13.92 17.69
C VAL A 214 -9.93 -14.33 18.97
N LYS A 215 -9.67 -15.53 19.50
CA LYS A 215 -10.27 -16.02 20.75
C LYS A 215 -9.75 -15.32 22.00
N THR A 216 -8.54 -14.75 21.98
CA THR A 216 -8.03 -13.95 23.12
C THR A 216 -8.52 -12.50 23.05
N ALA A 217 -8.91 -12.02 21.86
CA ALA A 217 -9.41 -10.67 21.64
C ALA A 217 -10.93 -10.51 21.79
N VAL A 218 -11.68 -11.60 22.01
CA VAL A 218 -13.12 -11.48 22.30
C VAL A 218 -13.36 -10.91 23.70
N PRO A 219 -14.44 -10.14 23.91
CA PRO A 219 -14.76 -9.57 25.23
C PRO A 219 -14.84 -10.62 26.35
N GLU A 220 -15.29 -11.83 26.01
CA GLU A 220 -15.41 -12.98 26.92
C GLU A 220 -14.06 -13.49 27.46
N ALA A 221 -12.95 -13.16 26.79
CA ALA A 221 -11.60 -13.53 27.21
C ALA A 221 -10.94 -12.48 28.12
N ASP A 222 -11.57 -11.32 28.33
CA ASP A 222 -11.07 -10.29 29.24
C ASP A 222 -11.25 -10.73 30.70
N PRO A 223 -10.19 -10.84 31.51
CA PRO A 223 -10.28 -11.16 32.94
C PRO A 223 -11.14 -10.16 33.74
N HIS A 224 -11.33 -8.95 33.21
CA HIS A 224 -12.19 -7.91 33.78
C HIS A 224 -13.60 -7.90 33.19
N TYR A 225 -13.96 -8.89 32.37
CA TYR A 225 -15.34 -9.10 31.92
C TYR A 225 -16.18 -9.56 33.12
N ALA A 226 -16.55 -8.60 33.96
CA ALA A 226 -17.43 -8.81 35.09
C ALA A 226 -18.72 -9.43 34.54
N THR A 227 -19.00 -10.65 34.96
CA THR A 227 -20.31 -11.26 34.80
C THR A 227 -21.30 -10.29 35.42
N ALA A 228 -22.09 -9.58 34.60
CA ALA A 228 -23.21 -8.81 35.13
C ALA A 228 -23.98 -9.76 36.05
N PRO A 229 -24.32 -9.35 37.29
CA PRO A 229 -24.99 -10.25 38.23
C PRO A 229 -26.24 -10.76 37.53
N ARG A 230 -26.37 -12.09 37.42
CA ARG A 230 -27.63 -12.72 37.03
C ARG A 230 -28.67 -12.15 37.97
N ILE A 231 -29.52 -11.25 37.48
CA ILE A 231 -30.73 -10.86 38.18
C ILE A 231 -31.46 -12.18 38.41
N PRO A 232 -31.67 -12.63 39.66
CA PRO A 232 -32.53 -13.76 39.90
C PRO A 232 -33.90 -13.33 39.40
N SER A 233 -34.39 -13.94 38.32
CA SER A 233 -35.79 -13.85 37.96
C SER A 233 -36.56 -14.44 39.15
N ALA A 234 -37.09 -13.54 39.98
CA ALA A 234 -37.89 -13.89 41.12
C ALA A 234 -39.16 -14.63 40.65
N SER A 235 -39.50 -15.65 41.43
CA SER A 235 -40.78 -16.36 41.54
C SER A 235 -41.30 -17.16 40.34
N SER A 236 -41.27 -18.47 40.55
CA SER A 236 -42.32 -19.42 40.19
C SER A 236 -43.71 -18.89 40.54
N ASP A 237 -44.60 -18.73 39.55
CA ASP A 237 -45.98 -19.22 39.57
C ASP A 237 -46.72 -18.75 38.31
N GLY A 238 -47.42 -19.66 37.63
CA GLY A 238 -48.47 -19.26 36.69
C GLY A 238 -48.52 -19.98 35.34
N LYS A 239 -48.88 -21.27 35.38
CA LYS A 239 -49.77 -21.97 34.43
C LYS A 239 -49.35 -22.09 32.96
N GLU A 240 -49.19 -23.35 32.58
CA GLU A 240 -49.61 -23.93 31.30
C GLU A 240 -50.73 -23.13 30.61
N ARG A 241 -50.55 -22.86 29.32
CA ARG A 241 -51.65 -22.90 28.36
C ARG A 241 -51.16 -23.40 27.01
N THR A 242 -51.58 -24.62 26.71
CA THR A 242 -51.72 -25.21 25.39
C THR A 242 -52.66 -24.38 24.51
N ARG A 243 -52.24 -24.09 23.28
CA ARG A 243 -52.95 -24.39 22.02
C ARG A 243 -52.08 -24.02 20.82
#